data_AF-A0A0F7IHV9-F1
#
_entry.id   AF-A0A0F7IHV9-F1
#
_cell.length_a   1.000
_cell.length_b   1.000
_cell.length_c   1.000
_cell.angle_alpha   90.00
_cell.angle_beta   90.00
_cell.angle_gamma   90.00
#
_symmetry.space_group_name_H-M   'P 1'
#
loop_
_entity.id
_entity.type
_entity.pdbx_description
1 polymer ?
#
loop_
_entity_poly.entity_id
_entity_poly.type
_entity_poly.pdbx_seq_one_letter_code
_entity_poly.pdbx_strand_id
1 'polypeptide(L)'
;MVREKWIYRIIKLSPVKHPALIQFRGNVEGVERMIEKLEEVEVVRNKYGIDVYFDDVNTARRFLSKVKKLRPAVVKSSTKYAGLRRGRVRWFFTYSVRFTDEK
;
A
#
# COMPACT_ATOMS: atom_id res chain seq x y z
N MET A 1 -22.68 20.74 37.08
CA MET A 1 -21.56 21.69 37.00
C MET A 1 -20.49 21.06 36.11
N VAL A 2 -20.38 21.56 34.89
CA VAL A 2 -19.63 20.98 33.77
C VAL A 2 -18.13 21.27 33.93
N ARG A 3 -17.29 20.23 33.85
CA ARG A 3 -15.87 20.37 33.49
C ARG A 3 -15.48 19.21 32.58
N GLU A 4 -15.95 19.28 31.33
CA GLU A 4 -15.43 18.46 30.24
C GLU A 4 -13.97 18.85 29.97
N LYS A 5 -13.03 18.06 30.51
CA LYS A 5 -11.62 18.12 30.14
C LYS A 5 -11.45 17.39 28.80
N TRP A 6 -11.40 18.14 27.71
CA TRP A 6 -10.93 17.64 26.42
C TRP A 6 -9.42 17.38 26.49
N ILE A 7 -9.05 16.18 26.91
CA ILE A 7 -7.69 15.69 26.75
C ILE A 7 -7.58 15.22 25.30
N TYR A 8 -7.01 16.07 24.44
CA TYR A 8 -6.50 15.67 23.14
C TYR A 8 -5.37 14.66 23.36
N ARG A 9 -5.75 13.39 23.54
CA ARG A 9 -4.84 12.27 23.51
C ARG A 9 -4.36 12.16 22.06
N ILE A 10 -3.26 12.85 21.77
CA ILE A 10 -2.46 12.66 20.56
C ILE A 10 -2.33 11.15 20.39
N ILE A 11 -3.08 10.62 19.44
CA ILE A 11 -3.05 9.21 19.07
C ILE A 11 -1.59 8.98 18.70
N LYS A 12 -0.86 8.26 19.55
CA LYS A 12 0.43 7.66 19.21
C LYS A 12 0.20 6.94 17.87
N LEU A 13 0.61 7.59 16.78
CA LEU A 13 0.65 6.97 15.47
C LEU A 13 1.52 5.73 15.64
N SER A 14 0.87 4.57 15.59
CA SER A 14 1.52 3.28 15.48
C SER A 14 2.62 3.42 14.41
N PRO A 15 3.81 2.85 14.62
CA PRO A 15 4.83 2.89 13.58
C PRO A 15 4.20 2.24 12.35
N VAL A 16 4.03 3.01 11.28
CA VAL A 16 3.59 2.49 10.00
C VAL A 16 4.57 1.37 9.64
N LYS A 17 4.10 0.13 9.78
CA LYS A 17 4.88 -1.10 9.68
C LYS A 17 5.49 -1.20 8.28
N HIS A 18 4.71 -0.83 7.27
CA HIS A 18 5.08 -0.85 5.86
C HIS A 18 4.95 0.55 5.24
N PRO A 19 6.00 1.16 4.66
CA PRO A 19 5.91 2.47 4.01
C PRO A 19 5.18 2.45 2.66
N ALA A 20 4.93 1.29 2.05
CA ALA A 20 4.22 1.20 0.77
C ALA A 20 3.19 0.06 0.73
N LEU A 21 2.13 0.28 -0.05
CA LEU A 21 1.06 -0.66 -0.32
C LEU A 21 0.72 -0.65 -1.81
N ILE A 22 0.64 -1.83 -2.42
CA ILE A 22 0.09 -2.03 -3.76
C ILE A 22 -1.22 -2.79 -3.63
N GLN A 23 -2.28 -2.21 -4.16
CA GLN A 23 -3.63 -2.75 -4.14
C GLN A 23 -4.01 -3.19 -5.55
N PHE A 24 -4.03 -4.49 -5.79
CA PHE A 24 -4.59 -5.09 -6.99
C PHE A 24 -6.10 -5.21 -6.82
N ARG A 25 -6.85 -4.67 -7.77
CA ARG A 25 -8.33 -4.73 -7.78
C ARG A 25 -8.78 -5.33 -9.10
N GLY A 26 -9.75 -6.25 -9.01
CA GLY A 26 -10.30 -6.96 -10.17
C GLY A 26 -9.65 -8.33 -10.41
N ASN A 27 -9.57 -8.74 -11.67
CA ASN A 27 -8.96 -9.99 -12.12
C ASN A 27 -7.44 -9.93 -11.99
N VAL A 28 -6.92 -10.56 -10.93
CA VAL A 28 -5.49 -10.63 -10.61
C VAL A 28 -4.75 -11.79 -11.30
N GLU A 29 -5.42 -12.52 -12.19
CA GLU A 29 -4.84 -13.63 -12.93
C GLU A 29 -3.55 -13.20 -13.67
N GLY A 30 -2.55 -14.09 -13.59
CA GLY A 30 -1.20 -13.86 -14.12
C GLY A 30 -0.26 -13.13 -13.16
N VAL A 31 -0.77 -12.28 -12.26
CA VAL A 31 0.07 -11.54 -11.30
C VAL A 31 0.22 -12.26 -9.97
N GLU A 32 -0.70 -13.16 -9.63
CA GLU A 32 -0.64 -13.97 -8.40
C GLU A 32 0.68 -14.73 -8.26
N ARG A 33 1.14 -15.40 -9.32
CA ARG A 33 2.43 -16.10 -9.34
C ARG A 33 3.63 -15.19 -9.11
N MET A 34 3.52 -13.90 -9.48
CA MET A 34 4.56 -12.92 -9.20
C MET A 34 4.54 -12.48 -7.74
N ILE A 35 3.34 -12.33 -7.16
CA ILE A 35 3.15 -11.96 -5.76
C ILE A 35 3.64 -13.09 -4.84
N GLU A 36 3.38 -14.35 -5.18
CA GLU A 36 3.81 -15.52 -4.42
C GLU A 36 5.34 -15.69 -4.38
N LYS A 37 6.06 -15.12 -5.35
CA LYS A 37 7.53 -15.11 -5.39
C LYS A 37 8.15 -13.94 -4.63
N LEU A 38 7.34 -13.05 -4.06
CA LEU A 38 7.86 -11.96 -3.24
C LEU A 38 8.21 -12.49 -1.85
N GLU A 39 9.43 -12.22 -1.42
CA GLU A 39 9.88 -12.45 -0.06
C GLU A 39 9.72 -11.15 0.75
N GLU A 40 9.61 -11.27 2.07
CA GLU A 40 9.57 -10.12 3.00
C GLU A 40 8.45 -9.10 2.72
N VAL A 41 7.29 -9.58 2.24
CA VAL A 41 6.09 -8.77 2.04
C VAL A 41 4.92 -9.35 2.83
N GLU A 42 3.99 -8.48 3.24
CA GLU A 42 2.73 -8.91 3.83
C GLU A 42 1.65 -8.91 2.74
N VAL A 43 1.03 -10.06 2.49
CA VAL A 43 0.00 -10.24 1.47
C VAL A 43 -1.35 -10.48 2.13
N VAL A 44 -2.33 -9.64 1.82
CA VAL A 44 -3.71 -9.73 2.30
C VAL A 44 -4.63 -9.96 1.11
N ARG A 45 -5.23 -11.15 1.04
CA ARG A 45 -6.23 -11.51 0.02
C ARG A 45 -7.62 -11.16 0.54
N ASN A 46 -8.42 -10.46 -0.27
CA ASN A 46 -9.79 -10.08 0.07
C ASN A 46 -10.73 -10.31 -1.12
N LYS A 47 -12.05 -10.20 -0.90
CA LYS A 47 -13.06 -10.41 -1.95
C LYS A 47 -12.99 -9.43 -3.13
N TYR A 48 -12.20 -8.37 -3.01
CA TYR A 48 -12.03 -7.33 -4.02
C TYR A 48 -10.66 -7.37 -4.73
N GLY A 49 -9.77 -8.28 -4.33
CA GLY A 49 -8.44 -8.46 -4.90
C GLY A 49 -7.36 -8.72 -3.84
N ILE A 50 -6.15 -8.23 -4.11
CA ILE A 50 -4.95 -8.53 -3.31
C ILE A 50 -4.27 -7.23 -2.89
N ASP A 51 -4.00 -7.10 -1.59
CA ASP A 51 -3.21 -6.01 -1.01
C ASP A 51 -1.82 -6.54 -0.63
N VAL A 52 -0.77 -5.91 -1.16
CA VAL A 52 0.63 -6.28 -0.90
C VAL A 52 1.34 -5.11 -0.23
N TYR A 53 1.76 -5.32 1.00
CA TYR A 53 2.48 -4.34 1.80
C TYR A 53 3.99 -4.58 1.70
N PHE A 54 4.74 -3.50 1.49
CA PHE A 54 6.19 -3.51 1.27
C PHE A 54 6.91 -2.70 2.34
N ASP A 55 8.02 -3.24 2.83
CA ASP A 55 8.94 -2.57 3.76
C ASP A 55 9.82 -1.49 3.12
N ASP A 56 9.97 -1.53 1.79
CA ASP A 56 10.66 -0.50 1.01
C ASP A 56 9.80 -0.02 -0.17
N VAL A 57 9.74 1.31 -0.32
CA VAL A 57 9.00 1.98 -1.38
C VAL A 57 9.64 1.70 -2.75
N ASN A 58 10.95 1.54 -2.83
CA ASN A 58 11.61 1.27 -4.11
C ASN A 58 11.33 -0.16 -4.58
N THR A 59 11.33 -1.14 -3.67
CA THR A 59 10.88 -2.51 -3.98
C THR A 59 9.46 -2.52 -4.53
N ALA A 60 8.53 -1.80 -3.89
CA ALA A 60 7.16 -1.66 -4.39
C ALA A 60 7.12 -1.09 -5.82
N ARG A 61 7.85 0.00 -6.09
CA ARG A 61 7.91 0.62 -7.42
C ARG A 61 8.49 -0.30 -8.48
N ARG A 62 9.58 -1.02 -8.16
CA ARG A 62 10.19 -2.00 -9.06
C ARG A 62 9.22 -3.13 -9.39
N PHE A 63 8.51 -3.64 -8.38
CA PHE A 63 7.49 -4.67 -8.59
C PHE A 63 6.37 -4.16 -9.48
N LEU A 64 5.84 -2.97 -9.20
CA LEU A 64 4.82 -2.32 -10.02
C LEU A 64 5.28 -2.15 -11.48
N SER A 65 6.53 -1.76 -11.73
CA SER A 65 7.10 -1.70 -13.08
C SER A 65 7.12 -3.06 -13.77
N LYS A 66 7.39 -4.16 -13.06
CA LYS A 66 7.31 -5.52 -13.63
C LYS A 66 5.87 -5.88 -13.98
N VAL A 67 4.92 -5.58 -13.11
CA VAL A 67 3.48 -5.81 -13.37
C VAL A 67 3.03 -5.09 -14.65
N LYS A 68 3.36 -3.80 -14.79
CA LYS A 68 2.98 -2.99 -15.97
C LYS A 68 3.57 -3.52 -17.28
N LYS A 69 4.69 -4.25 -17.23
CA LYS A 69 5.30 -4.91 -18.40
C LYS A 69 4.60 -6.22 -18.76
N LEU A 70 4.08 -6.92 -17.76
CA LEU A 70 3.36 -8.19 -17.98
C LEU A 70 1.98 -7.95 -18.57
N ARG A 71 1.23 -6.99 -18.01
CA ARG A 71 -0.18 -6.76 -18.34
C ARG A 71 -0.50 -5.26 -18.32
N PRO A 72 -1.20 -4.74 -19.35
CA PRO A 72 -1.65 -3.35 -19.35
C PRO A 72 -2.49 -3.04 -18.11
N ALA A 73 -2.07 -2.04 -17.34
CA ALA A 73 -2.74 -1.67 -16.10
C ALA A 73 -2.78 -0.16 -15.91
N VAL A 74 -3.92 0.34 -15.43
CA VAL A 74 -4.10 1.68 -14.91
C VAL A 74 -3.64 1.70 -13.46
N VAL A 75 -2.71 2.60 -13.14
CA VAL A 75 -2.19 2.75 -11.78
C VAL A 75 -2.50 4.14 -11.25
N LYS A 76 -3.20 4.21 -10.13
CA LYS A 76 -3.43 5.44 -9.38
C LYS A 76 -2.55 5.45 -8.14
N SER A 77 -1.73 6.49 -7.96
CA SER A 77 -0.92 6.68 -6.75
C SER A 77 -1.58 7.66 -5.79
N SER A 78 -1.42 7.40 -4.50
CA SER A 78 -1.79 8.32 -3.42
C SER A 78 -0.71 8.28 -2.34
N THR A 79 -0.60 9.36 -1.57
CA THR A 79 0.29 9.41 -0.42
C THR A 79 -0.46 9.88 0.80
N LYS A 80 -0.22 9.23 1.94
CA LYS A 80 -0.80 9.59 3.22
C LYS A 80 0.31 9.94 4.20
N TYR A 81 0.12 11.01 4.98
CA TYR A 81 1.04 11.36 6.05
C TYR A 81 1.09 10.24 7.10
N ALA A 82 2.29 9.77 7.40
CA ALA A 82 2.56 8.62 8.29
C ALA A 82 3.32 9.02 9.57
N GLY A 83 3.50 10.30 9.82
CA GLY A 83 4.18 10.83 11.01
C GLY A 83 5.56 11.44 10.70
N LEU A 84 6.27 11.79 11.77
CA LEU A 84 7.63 12.35 11.74
C LEU A 84 8.60 11.38 12.42
N ARG A 85 9.79 11.18 11.84
CA ARG A 85 10.90 10.41 12.45
C ARG A 85 12.19 11.19 12.28
N ARG A 86 12.83 11.56 13.41
CA ARG A 86 14.09 12.33 13.43
C ARG A 86 14.03 13.59 12.55
N GLY A 87 12.93 14.35 12.65
CA GLY A 87 12.72 15.58 11.87
C GLY A 87 12.38 15.37 10.39
N ARG A 88 12.27 14.13 9.91
CA ARG A 88 11.85 13.81 8.53
C ARG A 88 10.42 13.31 8.49
N VAL A 89 9.64 13.80 7.54
CA VAL A 89 8.27 13.34 7.30
C VAL A 89 8.31 11.93 6.73
N ARG A 90 7.55 11.01 7.34
CA ARG A 90 7.26 9.69 6.77
C ARG A 90 5.98 9.80 5.94
N TRP A 91 6.05 9.27 4.73
CA TRP A 91 4.91 9.11 3.84
C TRP A 91 4.58 7.63 3.72
N PHE A 92 3.29 7.33 3.70
CA PHE A 92 2.75 6.04 3.29
C PHE A 92 2.31 6.13 1.84
N PHE A 93 2.91 5.31 0.98
CA PHE A 93 2.64 5.31 -0.45
C PHE A 93 1.63 4.22 -0.80
N THR A 94 0.52 4.59 -1.43
CA THR A 94 -0.49 3.64 -1.89
C THR A 94 -0.54 3.67 -3.41
N TYR A 95 -0.54 2.48 -4.02
CA TYR A 95 -0.67 2.29 -5.45
C TYR A 95 -1.88 1.39 -5.73
N SER A 96 -2.93 1.92 -6.34
CA SER A 96 -4.08 1.12 -6.78
C SER A 96 -3.88 0.73 -8.24
N VAL A 97 -3.90 -0.57 -8.51
CA VAL A 97 -3.69 -1.19 -9.82
C VAL A 97 -5.00 -1.82 -10.27
N ARG A 98 -5.42 -1.48 -11.49
CA ARG A 98 -6.54 -2.10 -12.21
C ARG A 98 -6.09 -2.49 -13.60
N PHE A 99 -6.34 -3.72 -14.02
CA PHE A 99 -5.96 -4.18 -15.35
C PHE A 99 -6.95 -3.69 -16.41
N THR A 100 -6.45 -3.31 -17.58
CA THR A 100 -7.26 -2.62 -18.61
C THR A 100 -8.11 -3.59 -19.43
N ASP A 101 -7.72 -4.87 -19.45
CA ASP A 101 -8.35 -5.98 -20.16
C ASP A 101 -9.48 -6.65 -19.36
N GLU A 102 -9.89 -6.10 -18.21
CA GLU A 102 -11.13 -6.47 -17.49
C GLU A 102 -12.41 -5.99 -18.19
N LYS A 103 -12.41 -5.91 -19.53
CA LYS A 103 -13.61 -5.57 -20.32
C LYS A 103 -14.36 -6.80 -20.76
#